data_AF-A0A6V7L692-F1
#
_entry.id   AF-A0A6V7L692-F1
#
_cell.length_a   1.000
_cell.length_b   1.000
_cell.length_c   1.000
_cell.angle_alpha   90.00
_cell.angle_beta   90.00
_cell.angle_gamma   90.00
#
_symmetry.space_group_name_H-M   'P 1'
#
loop_
_entity.id
_entity.type
_entity.pdbx_description
1 polymer ?
#
loop_
_entity_poly.entity_id
_entity_poly.type
_entity_poly.pdbx_seq_one_letter_code
_entity_poly.pdbx_strand_id
1 'polypeptide(L)'
;FLSPNAKQLTAKQKQYKLFAVTYHDGKEATKGHYVTDAFHVGFGTWVRYDDSSVRGIPESEVLNPSPPRVPYLLYYRRCDTIGNQPNNVRVR
;
A
#
# COMPACT_ATOMS: atom_id res chain seq x y z
N PHE A 1 16.08 18.48 7.46
CA PHE A 1 15.62 19.62 8.27
C PHE A 1 14.15 19.43 8.62
N LEU A 2 13.84 19.02 9.86
CA LEU A 2 12.46 19.04 10.38
C LEU A 2 12.22 20.40 11.03
N SER A 3 10.98 20.89 10.99
CA SER A 3 10.60 22.18 11.59
C SER A 3 11.05 22.26 13.07
N PRO A 4 11.59 23.40 13.53
CA PRO A 4 11.98 23.60 14.93
C PRO A 4 10.82 23.38 15.92
N ASN A 5 9.58 23.51 15.45
CA ASN A 5 8.36 23.30 16.24
C ASN A 5 7.74 21.90 16.06
N ALA A 6 8.46 20.95 15.46
CA ALA A 6 7.97 19.60 15.30
C ALA A 6 7.85 18.92 16.67
N LYS A 7 6.63 18.55 17.06
CA LYS A 7 6.40 17.69 18.22
C LYS A 7 7.24 16.43 18.07
N GLN A 8 7.97 16.05 19.13
CA GLN A 8 8.75 14.82 19.12
C GLN A 8 7.83 13.62 18.94
N LEU A 9 7.86 13.03 17.75
CA LEU A 9 7.07 11.84 17.43
C LEU A 9 7.63 10.63 18.18
N THR A 10 6.75 9.83 18.78
CA THR A 10 7.14 8.55 19.39
C THR A 10 7.59 7.56 18.32
N ALA A 11 8.28 6.48 18.73
CA ALA A 11 8.70 5.43 17.79
C ALA A 11 7.52 4.86 16.97
N LYS A 12 6.35 4.66 17.60
CA LYS A 12 5.15 4.15 16.93
C LYS A 12 4.60 5.13 15.88
N GLN A 13 4.72 6.43 16.13
CA GLN A 13 4.30 7.49 15.21
C GLN A 13 5.24 7.69 14.02
N LYS A 14 6.44 7.09 14.09
CA LYS A 14 7.44 7.06 13.02
C LYS A 14 7.37 5.78 12.19
N GLN A 15 6.55 4.81 12.58
CA GLN A 15 6.35 3.57 11.83
C GLN A 15 5.22 3.73 10.82
N TYR A 16 5.47 3.31 9.58
CA TYR A 16 4.52 3.37 8.49
C TYR A 16 4.41 2.01 7.82
N LYS A 17 3.20 1.65 7.40
CA LYS A 17 2.93 0.43 6.65
C LYS A 17 2.38 0.80 5.27
N LEU A 18 2.94 0.17 4.23
CA LEU A 18 2.40 0.24 2.88
C LEU A 18 0.99 -0.35 2.90
N PHE A 19 0.03 0.33 2.27
CA PHE A 19 -1.35 -0.18 2.20
C PHE A 19 -1.99 0.01 0.84
N ALA A 20 -1.41 0.80 -0.06
CA ALA A 20 -1.80 0.81 -1.46
C ALA A 20 -0.60 1.16 -2.37
N VAL A 21 -0.60 0.60 -3.56
CA VAL A 21 0.33 0.93 -4.64
C VAL A 21 -0.50 1.17 -5.90
N THR A 22 -0.39 2.35 -6.49
CA THR A 22 -0.89 2.60 -7.84
C THR A 22 0.25 2.44 -8.81
N TYR A 23 0.05 1.54 -9.76
CA TYR A 23 0.96 1.26 -10.84
C TYR A 23 0.57 2.05 -12.07
N HIS A 24 1.57 2.39 -12.86
CA HIS A 24 1.39 2.93 -14.20
C HIS A 24 1.87 1.89 -15.21
N ASP A 25 1.01 1.58 -16.16
CA ASP A 25 1.29 0.70 -17.30
C ASP A 25 1.17 1.53 -18.58
N GLY A 26 2.29 2.16 -18.95
CA GLY A 26 2.36 3.06 -20.10
C GLY A 26 3.78 3.53 -20.35
N LYS A 27 4.06 3.93 -21.59
CA LYS A 27 5.38 4.47 -21.99
C LYS A 27 5.56 5.95 -21.69
N GLU A 28 4.46 6.69 -21.51
CA GLU A 28 4.45 8.15 -21.32
C GLU A 28 3.72 8.50 -20.02
N ALA A 29 4.14 9.53 -19.29
CA ALA A 29 3.44 9.93 -18.06
C ALA A 29 2.01 10.45 -18.30
N THR A 30 1.70 10.90 -19.51
CA THR A 30 0.39 11.44 -19.91
C THR A 30 -0.53 10.40 -20.56
N LYS A 31 -0.02 9.19 -20.84
CA LYS A 31 -0.77 8.09 -21.46
C LYS A 31 -0.44 6.78 -20.77
N GLY A 32 -1.44 6.04 -20.35
CA GLY A 32 -1.23 4.72 -19.79
C GLY A 32 -2.41 4.27 -18.96
N HIS A 33 -2.36 3.01 -18.58
CA HIS A 33 -3.34 2.40 -17.73
C HIS A 33 -2.90 2.45 -16.27
N TYR A 34 -3.83 2.76 -15.37
CA TYR A 34 -3.56 2.81 -13.94
C TYR A 34 -4.28 1.68 -13.24
N VAL A 35 -3.52 0.91 -12.48
CA VAL A 35 -4.03 -0.22 -11.69
C VAL A 35 -3.62 0.02 -10.25
N THR A 36 -4.51 -0.26 -9.30
CA THR A 36 -4.21 -0.09 -7.87
C THR A 36 -4.31 -1.40 -7.13
N ASP A 37 -3.26 -1.75 -6.39
CA ASP A 37 -3.30 -2.80 -5.39
C ASP A 37 -3.48 -2.16 -4.02
N ALA A 38 -4.53 -2.54 -3.29
CA ALA A 38 -4.80 -2.01 -1.95
C ALA A 38 -5.04 -3.14 -0.95
N PHE A 39 -4.47 -3.00 0.25
CA PHE A 39 -4.69 -3.95 1.35
C PHE A 39 -6.06 -3.72 1.99
N HIS A 40 -6.99 -4.62 1.75
CA HIS A 40 -8.36 -4.53 2.26
C HIS A 40 -8.46 -5.16 3.64
N VAL A 41 -8.59 -4.33 4.69
CA VAL A 41 -8.56 -4.79 6.09
C VAL A 41 -9.66 -5.80 6.42
N GLY A 42 -10.85 -5.67 5.83
CA GLY A 42 -11.96 -6.60 6.05
C GLY A 42 -11.73 -7.98 5.44
N PHE A 43 -10.86 -8.07 4.42
CA PHE A 43 -10.53 -9.34 3.77
C PHE A 43 -9.17 -9.90 4.23
N GLY A 44 -8.35 -9.09 4.91
CA GLY A 44 -7.01 -9.47 5.32
C GLY A 44 -6.06 -9.75 4.15
N THR A 45 -6.36 -9.25 2.94
CA THR A 45 -5.60 -9.53 1.72
C THR A 45 -5.45 -8.29 0.84
N TRP A 46 -4.51 -8.36 -0.10
CA TRP A 46 -4.38 -7.38 -1.17
C TRP A 46 -5.43 -7.63 -2.25
N VAL A 47 -6.00 -6.54 -2.76
CA VAL A 47 -6.99 -6.53 -3.84
C VAL A 47 -6.49 -5.62 -4.94
N ARG A 48 -6.47 -6.15 -6.17
CA ARG A 48 -6.17 -5.41 -7.39
C ARG A 48 -7.45 -4.86 -7.99
N TYR A 49 -7.47 -3.56 -8.23
CA TYR A 49 -8.52 -2.83 -8.92
C TYR A 49 -7.99 -2.42 -10.30
N ASP A 50 -8.60 -2.97 -11.35
CA ASP A 50 -8.18 -2.86 -12.74
C ASP A 50 -9.44 -2.68 -13.61
N ASP A 51 -9.89 -1.42 -13.73
CA ASP A 51 -11.16 -1.00 -14.36
C ASP A 51 -12.36 -1.86 -13.93
N SER A 52 -12.82 -2.75 -14.82
CA SER A 52 -13.96 -3.65 -14.59
C SER A 52 -13.61 -4.89 -13.75
N SER A 53 -12.35 -5.10 -13.40
CA SER A 53 -11.85 -6.28 -12.69
C SER A 53 -11.43 -5.94 -11.26
N VAL A 54 -11.91 -6.74 -10.31
CA VAL A 54 -11.52 -6.68 -8.90
C VAL A 54 -11.15 -8.09 -8.45
N ARG A 55 -9.90 -8.31 -8.02
CA ARG A 55 -9.44 -9.65 -7.61
C ARG A 55 -8.46 -9.61 -6.46
N GLY A 56 -8.49 -10.66 -5.63
CA GLY A 56 -7.45 -10.88 -4.63
C GLY A 56 -6.09 -11.20 -5.28
N ILE A 57 -5.02 -10.70 -4.68
CA ILE A 57 -3.63 -10.98 -5.09
C ILE A 57 -2.76 -11.29 -3.87
N PRO A 58 -1.67 -12.07 -4.03
CA PRO A 58 -0.73 -12.28 -2.95
C PRO A 58 0.15 -11.04 -2.72
N GLU A 59 0.60 -10.84 -1.48
CA GLU A 59 1.53 -9.76 -1.13
C GLU A 59 2.83 -9.81 -1.95
N SER A 60 3.26 -11.00 -2.36
CA SER A 60 4.44 -11.18 -3.20
C SER A 60 4.32 -10.48 -4.56
N GLU A 61 3.13 -10.42 -5.16
CA GLU A 61 2.90 -9.67 -6.42
C GLU A 61 2.99 -8.15 -6.21
N VAL A 62 2.63 -7.67 -5.02
CA VAL A 62 2.70 -6.25 -4.67
C VAL A 62 4.15 -5.82 -4.45
N LEU A 63 4.90 -6.63 -3.70
CA LEU A 63 6.28 -6.35 -3.33
C LEU A 63 7.29 -6.61 -4.45
N ASN A 64 6.95 -7.49 -5.41
CA ASN A 64 7.80 -7.84 -6.55
C ASN A 64 7.07 -7.60 -7.88
N PRO A 65 6.84 -6.33 -8.26
CA PRO A 65 6.14 -6.00 -9.49
C PRO A 65 6.96 -6.37 -10.72
N SER A 66 6.29 -6.94 -11.72
CA SER A 66 6.91 -7.31 -13.00
C SER A 66 6.70 -6.22 -14.07
N PRO A 67 7.72 -5.86 -14.85
CA PRO A 67 7.57 -5.02 -16.03
C PRO A 67 6.51 -5.57 -17.02
N PRO A 68 5.83 -4.72 -17.82
CA PRO A 68 6.06 -3.29 -18.03
C PRO A 68 5.48 -2.38 -16.93
N ARG A 69 4.70 -2.95 -16.01
CA ARG A 69 4.00 -2.23 -14.95
C ARG A 69 4.98 -1.76 -13.88
N VAL A 70 5.02 -0.45 -13.63
CA VAL A 70 5.93 0.16 -12.64
C VAL A 70 5.16 0.76 -11.48
N PRO A 71 5.62 0.60 -10.21
CA PRO A 71 5.05 1.34 -9.09
C PRO A 71 5.19 2.84 -9.32
N TYR A 72 4.08 3.58 -9.22
CA TYR A 72 4.06 5.02 -9.49
C TYR A 72 3.73 5.84 -8.24
N LEU A 73 2.66 5.49 -7.52
CA LEU A 73 2.29 6.12 -6.25
C LEU A 73 2.25 5.07 -5.14
N LEU A 74 2.98 5.32 -4.05
CA LEU A 74 3.01 4.44 -2.89
C LEU A 74 2.35 5.13 -1.71
N TYR A 75 1.31 4.49 -1.17
CA TYR A 75 0.54 5.02 -0.05
C TYR A 75 0.93 4.29 1.23
N TYR A 76 1.46 5.08 2.16
CA TYR A 76 1.81 4.65 3.49
C TYR A 76 0.89 5.29 4.52
N ARG A 77 0.48 4.50 5.51
CA ARG A 77 -0.25 5.00 6.68
C ARG A 77 0.55 4.73 7.94
N ARG A 78 0.42 5.61 8.92
CA ARG A 78 1.09 5.44 10.20
C ARG A 78 0.55 4.22 10.93
N CYS A 79 1.43 3.43 11.53
CA CYS A 79 1.04 2.22 12.25
C CYS A 79 0.16 2.53 13.46
N ASP A 80 0.29 3.70 14.09
CA ASP A 80 -0.54 4.09 15.22
C ASP A 80 -1.98 4.49 14.85
N THR A 81 -2.29 4.71 13.57
CA THR A 81 -3.64 5.03 13.07
C THR A 81 -4.35 3.81 12.47
N ILE A 82 -3.64 2.70 12.31
CA ILE A 82 -4.24 1.41 11.96
C ILE A 82 -4.94 0.94 13.23
N GLY A 83 -6.26 1.13 13.31
CA GLY A 83 -7.07 0.73 14.47
C GLY A 83 -6.68 -0.66 14.95
N ASN A 84 -6.62 -0.83 16.28
CA ASN A 84 -6.10 -2.01 16.98
C ASN A 84 -6.64 -3.28 16.29
N GLN A 85 -5.86 -3.82 15.35
CA GLN A 85 -6.26 -5.05 14.68
C GLN A 85 -6.32 -6.07 15.81
N PRO A 86 -7.45 -6.77 16.05
CA PRO A 86 -7.39 -7.92 16.92
C PRO A 86 -6.26 -8.77 16.36
N ASN A 87 -5.24 -9.01 17.19
CA ASN A 87 -4.10 -9.82 16.84
C ASN A 87 -4.65 -11.05 16.12
N ASN A 88 -4.44 -11.17 14.80
CA ASN A 88 -4.65 -12.44 14.14
C ASN A 88 -3.61 -13.35 14.78
N VAL A 89 -4.13 -14.12 15.74
CA VAL A 89 -3.42 -15.09 16.53
C VAL A 89 -2.55 -15.87 15.56
N ARG A 90 -1.24 -15.90 15.84
CA ARG A 90 -0.35 -16.92 15.32
C ARG A 90 -1.00 -18.28 15.59
N VAL A 91 -1.72 -18.82 14.62
CA VAL A 91 -2.07 -20.23 14.63
C VAL A 91 -1.13 -20.88 13.61
N ARG A 92 -0.10 -21.48 14.21
CA ARG A 92 0.74 -22.61 13.79
C ARG A 92 0.71 -23.00 12.32
#